data_AF-A0A953IQY5-F1
#
_entry.id   AF-A0A953IQY5-F1
#
_cell.length_a   1.000
_cell.length_b   1.000
_cell.length_c   1.000
_cell.angle_alpha   90.00
_cell.angle_beta   90.00
_cell.angle_gamma   90.00
#
_symmetry.space_group_name_H-M   'P 1'
#
loop_
_entity.id
_entity.type
_entity.pdbx_description
1 polymer ?
#
loop_
_entity_poly.entity_id
_entity_poly.type
_entity_poly.pdbx_seq_one_letter_code
_entity_poly.pdbx_strand_id
1 'polypeptide(L)'
;SEYPVPDFKATDPAAMAEAEIKFTDSVLTFVRHAAHGRVHWSRVSADISYNQDPVEPGAVLAGLAGNKTAGEWLGSYLPQHALYRALKEKLAEARKQKGDNAPVRIGSGPVLKTGKVLVQDGRVPLLREKLGLKGDKTDITYDKELENAVAKFQKQKKIAGNGTLNAATIAAINGPSRERDADIIIANLERWRWAPRDLGKARVVLNIADYTLRLYRNDQLYWNTRVVVGKPNLPTPIMSATMKFITVNPTWNVPPSIIANEYLPALRSDPNALTRIGLKIEQNPDGTVRIYQPPGDANALGRIRFNFPNKFLVYQHDTPDKNLFAHEKRAYSHGCMRVQDPLMYGEKLLSIVRPGENYTADRLRKMFGGAEVNIDFPVHIPVHLTYQTAFVDDAGKLVIREDVYGRDAKLLAIMKGDERRVADIGVERAPTGSGISRDALRYSVPGSSDFSNPFAGWFGGPRASPSPRPSQPVAGPQRSGDRRNGNNRISVREEPSFIERLFR
;
A
#
# COMPACT_ATOMS: atom_id res chain seq x y z
N SER A 1 -29.01 4.12 19.75
CA SER A 1 -27.65 4.63 20.06
C SER A 1 -26.74 3.43 20.24
N GLU A 2 -25.47 3.47 19.80
CA GLU A 2 -24.50 2.39 20.10
C GLU A 2 -24.09 2.37 21.58
N TYR A 3 -24.29 3.47 22.28
CA TYR A 3 -24.03 3.61 23.71
C TYR A 3 -25.32 4.16 24.32
N PRO A 4 -26.29 3.32 24.71
CA PRO A 4 -27.53 3.77 25.31
C PRO A 4 -27.26 4.44 26.66
N VAL A 5 -27.74 5.66 26.85
CA VAL A 5 -27.71 6.32 28.16
C VAL A 5 -29.07 6.07 28.81
N PRO A 6 -29.12 5.37 29.95
CA PRO A 6 -30.37 5.07 30.64
C PRO A 6 -30.98 6.32 31.28
N ASP A 7 -32.28 6.27 31.57
CA ASP A 7 -32.96 7.33 32.30
C ASP A 7 -32.75 7.16 33.80
N PHE A 8 -32.06 8.12 34.42
CA PHE A 8 -31.77 8.15 35.85
C PHE A 8 -32.87 8.83 36.69
N LYS A 9 -34.02 9.18 36.10
CA LYS A 9 -35.13 9.81 36.83
C LYS A 9 -35.94 8.82 37.69
N ALA A 10 -35.79 7.51 37.47
CA ALA A 10 -36.48 6.51 38.26
C ALA A 10 -35.99 6.53 39.71
N THR A 11 -36.92 6.49 40.65
CA THR A 11 -36.63 6.45 42.10
C THR A 11 -36.76 5.05 42.70
N ASP A 12 -37.31 4.10 41.94
CA ASP A 12 -37.39 2.70 42.35
C ASP A 12 -35.99 2.05 42.36
N PRO A 13 -35.58 1.36 43.43
CA PRO A 13 -34.26 0.74 43.53
C PRO A 13 -33.91 -0.24 42.40
N ALA A 14 -34.87 -1.03 41.91
CA ALA A 14 -34.60 -1.98 40.84
C ALA A 14 -34.36 -1.27 39.51
N ALA A 15 -35.17 -0.24 39.21
CA ALA A 15 -34.97 0.60 38.04
C ALA A 15 -33.63 1.38 38.08
N MET A 16 -33.23 1.87 39.26
CA MET A 16 -31.92 2.52 39.43
C MET A 16 -30.77 1.54 39.22
N ALA A 17 -30.86 0.32 39.75
CA ALA A 17 -29.84 -0.71 39.54
C ALA A 17 -29.72 -1.11 38.06
N GLU A 18 -30.84 -1.27 37.36
CA GLU A 18 -30.86 -1.56 35.93
C GLU A 18 -30.23 -0.43 35.10
N ALA A 19 -30.53 0.83 35.45
CA ALA A 19 -29.90 2.00 34.82
C ALA A 19 -28.38 2.00 35.06
N GLU A 20 -27.93 1.74 36.28
CA GLU A 20 -26.50 1.73 36.61
C GLU A 20 -25.72 0.65 35.82
N ILE A 21 -26.29 -0.55 35.70
CA ILE A 21 -25.69 -1.65 34.92
C ILE A 21 -25.61 -1.28 33.44
N LYS A 22 -26.69 -0.74 32.85
CA LYS A 22 -26.72 -0.33 31.43
C LYS A 22 -25.73 0.81 31.14
N PHE A 23 -25.60 1.75 32.08
CA PHE A 23 -24.64 2.84 31.96
C PHE A 23 -23.21 2.32 32.04
N THR A 24 -22.92 1.44 32.99
CA THR A 24 -21.62 0.77 33.15
C THR A 24 -21.22 0.04 31.87
N ASP A 25 -22.11 -0.78 31.31
CA ASP A 25 -21.86 -1.49 30.05
C ASP A 25 -21.58 -0.53 28.88
N SER A 26 -22.35 0.56 28.79
CA SER A 26 -22.17 1.58 27.76
C SER A 26 -20.84 2.32 27.88
N VAL A 27 -20.42 2.64 29.11
CA VAL A 27 -19.12 3.26 29.40
C VAL A 27 -17.97 2.33 29.02
N LEU A 28 -17.99 1.09 29.49
CA LEU A 28 -16.93 0.13 29.20
C LEU A 28 -16.83 -0.16 27.70
N THR A 29 -17.97 -0.31 27.03
CA THR A 29 -18.04 -0.49 25.58
C THR A 29 -17.53 0.74 24.84
N PHE A 30 -17.90 1.96 25.27
CA PHE A 30 -17.39 3.20 24.69
C PHE A 30 -15.88 3.30 24.83
N VAL A 31 -15.34 3.05 26.02
CA VAL A 31 -13.91 3.16 26.28
C VAL A 31 -13.13 2.13 25.47
N ARG A 32 -13.59 0.88 25.41
CA ARG A 32 -12.99 -0.15 24.54
C ARG A 32 -12.98 0.30 23.09
N HIS A 33 -14.10 0.80 22.57
CA HIS A 33 -14.19 1.30 21.20
C HIS A 33 -13.32 2.55 20.96
N ALA A 34 -13.23 3.46 21.93
CA ALA A 34 -12.38 4.63 21.85
C ALA A 34 -10.91 4.25 21.83
N ALA A 35 -10.51 3.30 22.69
CA ALA A 35 -9.15 2.78 22.83
C ALA A 35 -8.70 1.97 21.60
N HIS A 36 -9.51 1.00 21.16
CA HIS A 36 -9.06 -0.04 20.22
C HIS A 36 -9.78 -0.07 18.89
N GLY A 37 -10.83 0.74 18.74
CA GLY A 37 -11.72 0.70 17.59
C GLY A 37 -13.02 -0.05 17.87
N ARG A 38 -14.06 0.34 17.13
CA ARG A 38 -15.34 -0.35 16.96
C ARG A 38 -15.22 -1.59 16.08
N VAL A 39 -14.17 -1.68 15.27
CA VAL A 39 -13.86 -2.82 14.42
C VAL A 39 -12.41 -3.23 14.67
N HIS A 40 -12.21 -4.47 15.11
CA HIS A 40 -10.89 -5.06 15.23
C HIS A 40 -10.26 -5.14 13.83
N TRP A 41 -9.03 -4.64 13.70
CA TRP A 41 -8.34 -4.53 12.42
C TRP A 41 -8.23 -5.86 11.67
N SER A 42 -8.17 -6.99 12.37
CA SER A 42 -8.06 -8.31 11.74
C SER A 42 -9.31 -8.70 10.96
N ARG A 43 -10.48 -8.10 11.24
CA ARG A 43 -11.69 -8.27 10.41
C ARG A 43 -11.60 -7.53 9.08
N VAL A 44 -10.76 -6.50 8.99
CA VAL A 44 -10.54 -5.78 7.75
C VAL A 44 -9.55 -6.55 6.88
N SER A 45 -8.32 -6.78 7.34
CA SER A 45 -7.32 -7.54 6.55
C SER A 45 -6.28 -8.24 7.42
N ALA A 46 -5.68 -9.32 6.91
CA ALA A 46 -4.66 -10.11 7.60
C ALA A 46 -3.28 -9.42 7.65
N ASP A 47 -3.04 -8.48 6.74
CA ASP A 47 -1.83 -7.67 6.64
C ASP A 47 -1.89 -6.39 7.48
N ILE A 48 -2.79 -6.32 8.45
CA ILE A 48 -2.85 -5.25 9.45
C ILE A 48 -2.34 -5.84 10.76
N SER A 49 -1.58 -5.06 11.53
CA SER A 49 -1.11 -5.48 12.85
C SER A 49 -0.78 -4.29 13.72
N TYR A 50 -1.56 -4.12 14.77
CA TYR A 50 -1.25 -3.20 15.85
C TYR A 50 -1.25 -3.94 17.18
N ASN A 51 -0.38 -3.50 18.09
CA ASN A 51 -0.48 -3.92 19.48
C ASN A 51 -1.72 -3.23 20.11
N GLN A 52 -2.49 -3.97 20.89
CA GLN A 52 -3.62 -3.43 21.65
C GLN A 52 -3.32 -3.64 23.13
N ASP A 53 -3.18 -2.54 23.86
CA ASP A 53 -2.96 -2.62 25.31
C ASP A 53 -4.31 -2.83 26.00
N PRO A 54 -4.47 -3.81 26.91
CA PRO A 54 -5.76 -4.06 27.54
C PRO A 54 -6.24 -2.82 28.31
N VAL A 55 -7.54 -2.53 28.18
CA VAL A 55 -8.21 -1.53 29.03
C VAL A 55 -8.75 -2.26 30.24
N GLU A 56 -8.24 -1.94 31.42
CA GLU A 56 -8.70 -2.52 32.68
C GLU A 56 -10.04 -1.91 33.13
N PRO A 57 -11.15 -2.68 33.13
CA PRO A 57 -12.49 -2.14 33.43
C PRO A 57 -12.57 -1.46 34.80
N GLY A 58 -11.92 -2.03 35.82
CA GLY A 58 -11.89 -1.46 37.17
C GLY A 58 -11.24 -0.08 37.21
N ALA A 59 -10.15 0.13 36.45
CA ALA A 59 -9.48 1.42 36.36
C ALA A 59 -10.34 2.46 35.63
N VAL A 60 -11.10 2.04 34.60
CA VAL A 60 -12.06 2.90 33.90
C VAL A 60 -13.14 3.41 34.85
N LEU A 61 -13.77 2.50 35.59
CA LEU A 61 -14.87 2.83 36.50
C LEU A 61 -14.40 3.66 37.70
N ALA A 62 -13.25 3.31 38.30
CA ALA A 62 -12.64 4.10 39.36
C ALA A 62 -12.30 5.52 38.87
N GLY A 63 -11.75 5.65 37.66
CA GLY A 63 -11.51 6.94 37.03
C GLY A 63 -12.79 7.72 36.78
N LEU A 64 -13.87 7.07 36.32
CA LEU A 64 -15.14 7.74 36.08
C LEU A 64 -15.76 8.29 37.37
N ALA A 65 -15.73 7.51 38.46
CA ALA A 65 -16.26 7.91 39.76
C ALA A 65 -15.43 9.02 40.44
N GLY A 66 -14.11 9.00 40.25
CA GLY A 66 -13.19 9.94 40.90
C GLY A 66 -13.03 11.30 40.20
N ASN A 67 -13.40 11.42 38.92
CA ASN A 67 -13.21 12.64 38.14
C ASN A 67 -14.45 13.54 38.14
N LYS A 68 -14.26 14.82 38.52
CA LYS A 68 -15.32 15.84 38.44
C LYS A 68 -15.78 16.11 37.01
N THR A 69 -14.93 15.86 36.01
CA THR A 69 -15.20 16.05 34.58
C THR A 69 -15.21 14.72 33.83
N ALA A 70 -16.18 13.85 34.14
CA ALA A 70 -16.37 12.53 33.52
C ALA A 70 -16.27 12.53 31.98
N GLY A 71 -16.81 13.55 31.30
CA GLY A 71 -16.74 13.67 29.85
C GLY A 71 -15.32 13.87 29.29
N GLU A 72 -14.48 14.65 29.99
CA GLU A 72 -13.08 14.86 29.61
C GLU A 72 -12.24 13.61 29.85
N TRP A 73 -12.50 12.95 30.98
CA TRP A 73 -11.90 11.65 31.31
C TRP A 73 -12.18 10.61 30.23
N LEU A 74 -13.46 10.42 29.85
CA LEU A 74 -13.83 9.52 28.76
C LEU A 74 -13.24 9.97 27.41
N GLY A 75 -13.16 11.28 27.17
CA GLY A 75 -12.54 11.86 25.99
C GLY A 75 -11.05 11.54 25.83
N SER A 76 -10.34 11.29 26.95
CA SER A 76 -8.90 10.99 26.95
C SER A 76 -8.55 9.67 26.26
N TYR A 77 -9.48 8.70 26.23
CA TYR A 77 -9.29 7.41 25.56
C TYR A 77 -9.30 7.49 24.03
N LEU A 78 -9.88 8.56 23.47
CA LEU A 78 -9.81 8.81 22.03
C LEU A 78 -8.37 9.17 21.63
N PRO A 79 -7.96 8.88 20.38
CA PRO A 79 -6.67 9.34 19.88
C PRO A 79 -6.51 10.87 20.03
N GLN A 80 -5.36 11.32 20.54
CA GLN A 80 -5.07 12.75 20.77
C GLN A 80 -4.26 13.40 19.63
N HIS A 81 -3.88 12.59 18.62
CA HIS A 81 -3.15 13.03 17.44
C HIS A 81 -3.79 14.23 16.75
N ALA A 82 -3.00 15.22 16.34
CA ALA A 82 -3.50 16.43 15.69
C ALA A 82 -4.36 16.12 14.44
N LEU A 83 -3.90 15.17 13.61
CA LEU A 83 -4.63 14.73 12.41
C LEU A 83 -5.98 14.06 12.74
N TYR A 84 -6.08 13.35 13.87
CA TYR A 84 -7.35 12.77 14.31
C TYR A 84 -8.35 13.85 14.73
N ARG A 85 -7.89 14.85 15.50
CA ARG A 85 -8.73 15.99 15.90
C ARG A 85 -9.22 16.79 14.68
N ALA A 86 -8.32 17.07 13.74
CA ALA A 86 -8.66 17.74 12.49
C ALA A 86 -9.70 16.95 11.67
N LEU A 87 -9.58 15.62 11.59
CA LEU A 87 -10.60 14.78 10.94
C LEU A 87 -11.94 14.79 11.67
N LYS A 88 -11.97 14.85 13.01
CA LYS A 88 -13.22 15.00 13.77
C LYS A 88 -13.92 16.31 13.44
N GLU A 89 -13.17 17.40 13.29
CA GLU A 89 -13.71 18.70 12.87
C GLU A 89 -14.28 18.62 11.45
N LYS A 90 -13.55 18.03 10.50
CA LYS A 90 -14.06 17.81 9.13
C LYS A 90 -15.30 16.92 9.08
N LEU A 91 -15.40 15.93 9.96
CA LEU A 91 -16.62 15.13 10.08
C LEU A 91 -17.80 15.96 10.57
N ALA A 92 -17.58 16.85 11.55
CA ALA A 92 -18.62 17.74 12.05
C ALA A 92 -19.08 18.73 10.97
N GLU A 93 -18.17 19.31 10.20
CA GLU A 93 -18.47 20.15 9.03
C GLU A 93 -19.32 19.38 8.00
N ALA A 94 -18.91 18.17 7.63
CA ALA A 94 -19.62 17.32 6.67
C ALA A 94 -21.04 16.97 7.13
N ARG A 95 -21.27 16.82 8.45
CA ARG A 95 -22.58 16.52 9.03
C ARG A 95 -23.50 17.73 9.14
N LYS A 96 -22.99 18.92 9.48
CA LYS A 96 -23.80 20.14 9.63
C LYS A 96 -24.49 20.56 8.32
N GLN A 97 -23.85 20.32 7.18
CA GLN A 97 -24.38 20.68 5.86
C GLN A 97 -25.39 19.67 5.30
N LYS A 98 -25.96 18.81 6.15
CA LYS A 98 -27.03 17.86 5.82
C LYS A 98 -28.44 18.48 5.94
N GLY A 99 -28.57 19.68 6.54
CA GLY A 99 -29.84 20.44 6.59
C GLY A 99 -30.04 21.33 5.36
N ASP A 100 -31.21 21.22 4.72
CA ASP A 100 -31.88 22.03 3.68
C ASP A 100 -31.13 22.50 2.41
N ASN A 101 -29.80 22.38 2.34
CA ASN A 101 -28.97 22.82 1.19
C ASN A 101 -28.12 21.69 0.58
N ALA A 102 -28.59 20.44 0.64
CA ALA A 102 -27.90 19.32 -0.03
C ALA A 102 -28.07 19.45 -1.56
N PRO A 103 -26.98 19.49 -2.35
CA PRO A 103 -27.10 19.60 -3.80
C PRO A 103 -27.82 18.37 -4.37
N VAL A 104 -28.90 18.61 -5.13
CA VAL A 104 -29.69 17.56 -5.80
C VAL A 104 -28.76 16.68 -6.65
N ARG A 105 -28.84 15.36 -6.50
CA ARG A 105 -27.97 14.38 -7.18
C ARG A 105 -28.75 13.56 -8.20
N ILE A 106 -28.09 13.17 -9.28
CA ILE A 106 -28.66 12.27 -10.29
C ILE A 106 -28.70 10.85 -9.71
N GLY A 107 -29.88 10.23 -9.74
CA GLY A 107 -30.09 8.85 -9.28
C GLY A 107 -29.34 7.81 -10.13
N SER A 108 -29.16 6.63 -9.55
CA SER A 108 -28.68 5.44 -10.29
C SER A 108 -29.73 4.98 -11.30
N GLY A 109 -29.29 4.27 -12.35
CA GLY A 109 -30.20 3.74 -13.37
C GLY A 109 -29.47 3.11 -14.56
N PRO A 110 -30.21 2.63 -15.57
CA PRO A 110 -29.66 1.97 -16.74
C PRO A 110 -28.72 2.88 -17.54
N VAL A 111 -27.86 2.26 -18.37
CA VAL A 111 -26.95 3.01 -19.24
C VAL A 111 -27.75 3.73 -20.32
N LEU A 112 -27.56 5.05 -20.47
CA LEU A 112 -28.19 5.83 -21.54
C LEU A 112 -27.19 6.09 -22.67
N LYS A 113 -27.62 5.84 -23.90
CA LYS A 113 -26.90 6.16 -25.13
C LYS A 113 -27.92 6.47 -26.21
N THR A 114 -27.56 7.31 -27.16
CA THR A 114 -28.39 7.48 -28.36
C THR A 114 -28.26 6.25 -29.26
N GLY A 115 -29.31 5.98 -30.01
CA GLY A 115 -29.39 4.87 -30.95
C GLY A 115 -30.55 5.09 -31.92
N LYS A 116 -30.99 4.04 -32.61
CA LYS A 116 -32.13 4.11 -33.54
C LYS A 116 -33.48 4.39 -32.84
N VAL A 117 -33.56 4.15 -31.53
CA VAL A 117 -34.75 4.37 -30.71
C VAL A 117 -34.46 5.49 -29.72
N LEU A 118 -35.40 6.43 -29.58
CA LEU A 118 -35.33 7.50 -28.60
C LEU A 118 -35.41 6.91 -27.18
N VAL A 119 -34.45 7.26 -26.34
CA VAL A 119 -34.39 6.79 -24.95
C VAL A 119 -34.95 7.89 -24.06
N GLN A 120 -35.96 7.55 -23.25
CA GLN A 120 -36.56 8.45 -22.26
C GLN A 120 -36.19 7.99 -20.85
N ASP A 121 -35.79 8.93 -19.99
CA ASP A 121 -35.38 8.65 -18.62
C ASP A 121 -35.59 9.88 -17.71
N GLY A 122 -36.19 9.67 -16.54
CA GLY A 122 -36.50 10.74 -15.57
C GLY A 122 -35.26 11.48 -15.02
N ARG A 123 -34.04 10.99 -15.25
CA ARG A 123 -32.79 11.66 -14.87
C ARG A 123 -32.38 12.77 -15.85
N VAL A 124 -32.92 12.79 -17.08
CA VAL A 124 -32.52 13.71 -18.16
C VAL A 124 -32.66 15.19 -17.80
N PRO A 125 -33.76 15.67 -17.17
CA PRO A 125 -33.87 17.07 -16.80
C PRO A 125 -32.74 17.55 -15.89
N LEU A 126 -32.39 16.75 -14.87
CA LEU A 126 -31.32 17.06 -13.93
C LEU A 126 -29.93 16.94 -14.57
N LEU A 127 -29.75 16.02 -15.53
CA LEU A 127 -28.52 15.91 -16.33
C LEU A 127 -28.28 17.16 -17.17
N ARG A 128 -29.32 17.66 -17.85
CA ARG A 128 -29.25 18.89 -18.65
C ARG A 128 -28.91 20.08 -17.77
N GLU A 129 -29.57 20.22 -16.62
CA GLU A 129 -29.27 21.27 -15.65
C GLU A 129 -27.81 21.23 -15.19
N LYS A 130 -27.31 20.07 -14.75
CA LYS A 130 -25.92 19.92 -14.26
C LYS A 130 -24.86 20.13 -15.34
N LEU A 131 -25.19 19.90 -16.60
CA LEU A 131 -24.29 20.10 -17.74
C LEU A 131 -24.43 21.49 -18.37
N GLY A 132 -25.28 22.36 -17.81
CA GLY A 132 -25.47 23.73 -18.28
C GLY A 132 -26.22 23.83 -19.60
N LEU A 133 -27.00 22.81 -19.96
CA LEU A 133 -27.88 22.85 -21.13
C LEU A 133 -29.18 23.57 -20.79
N LYS A 134 -29.64 24.45 -21.69
CA LYS A 134 -30.93 25.11 -21.59
C LYS A 134 -31.96 24.25 -22.32
N GLY A 135 -33.08 23.94 -21.67
CA GLY A 135 -34.14 23.12 -22.27
C GLY A 135 -35.35 22.99 -21.34
N ASP A 136 -36.42 22.39 -21.84
CA ASP A 136 -37.62 22.11 -21.07
C ASP A 136 -37.30 21.14 -19.92
N LYS A 137 -37.69 21.50 -18.69
CA LYS A 137 -37.49 20.69 -17.48
C LYS A 137 -38.36 19.43 -17.47
N THR A 138 -39.34 19.33 -18.37
CA THR A 138 -40.19 18.16 -18.55
C THR A 138 -39.66 17.19 -19.60
N ASP A 139 -38.66 17.59 -20.40
CA ASP A 139 -38.11 16.73 -21.44
C ASP A 139 -37.19 15.66 -20.83
N ILE A 140 -37.66 14.42 -20.92
CA ILE A 140 -36.98 13.23 -20.42
C ILE A 140 -36.15 12.52 -21.51
N THR A 141 -36.00 13.12 -22.70
CA THR A 141 -35.35 12.48 -23.85
C THR A 141 -33.83 12.62 -23.81
N TYR A 142 -33.11 11.50 -23.84
CA TYR A 142 -31.67 11.47 -24.01
C TYR A 142 -31.30 11.66 -25.49
N ASP A 143 -31.25 12.91 -25.92
CA ASP A 143 -31.01 13.31 -27.31
C ASP A 143 -29.52 13.49 -27.67
N LYS A 144 -29.26 13.88 -28.92
CA LYS A 144 -27.91 14.05 -29.43
C LYS A 144 -27.18 15.25 -28.79
N GLU A 145 -27.93 16.28 -28.39
CA GLU A 145 -27.36 17.45 -27.71
C GLU A 145 -26.83 17.07 -26.33
N LEU A 146 -27.63 16.36 -25.54
CA LEU A 146 -27.24 15.87 -24.23
C LEU A 146 -26.10 14.86 -24.30
N GLU A 147 -26.11 13.94 -25.27
CA GLU A 147 -25.01 13.01 -25.51
C GLU A 147 -23.69 13.76 -25.78
N ASN A 148 -23.72 14.79 -26.62
CA ASN A 148 -22.54 15.60 -26.93
C ASN A 148 -22.03 16.35 -25.68
N ALA A 149 -22.93 16.87 -24.85
CA ALA A 149 -22.57 17.50 -23.58
C ALA A 149 -21.94 16.50 -22.59
N VAL A 150 -22.48 15.27 -22.51
CA VAL A 150 -21.91 14.18 -21.71
C VAL A 150 -20.52 13.81 -22.24
N ALA A 151 -20.34 13.67 -23.55
CA ALA A 151 -19.04 13.38 -24.16
C ALA A 151 -18.00 14.48 -23.85
N LYS A 152 -18.41 15.75 -23.92
CA LYS A 152 -17.57 16.90 -23.56
C LYS A 152 -17.16 16.86 -22.09
N PHE A 153 -18.11 16.59 -21.19
CA PHE A 153 -17.83 16.44 -19.76
C PHE A 153 -16.88 15.27 -19.47
N GLN A 154 -17.11 14.11 -20.09
CA GLN A 154 -16.24 12.94 -19.95
C GLN A 154 -14.81 13.26 -20.36
N LYS A 155 -14.60 13.94 -21.50
CA LYS A 155 -13.27 14.40 -21.94
C LYS A 155 -12.62 15.34 -20.92
N GLN A 156 -13.36 16.31 -20.39
CA GLN A 156 -12.87 17.22 -19.35
C GLN A 156 -12.46 16.48 -18.06
N LYS A 157 -13.17 15.40 -17.71
CA LYS A 157 -12.88 14.56 -16.55
C LYS A 157 -11.92 13.40 -16.83
N LYS A 158 -11.32 13.34 -18.03
CA LYS A 158 -10.41 12.27 -18.47
C LYS A 158 -11.04 10.86 -18.40
N ILE A 159 -12.35 10.78 -18.63
CA ILE A 159 -13.12 9.55 -18.82
C ILE A 159 -13.30 9.32 -20.33
N ALA A 160 -13.53 8.08 -20.78
CA ALA A 160 -13.82 7.77 -22.18
C ALA A 160 -14.98 8.64 -22.70
N GLY A 161 -14.69 9.56 -23.63
CA GLY A 161 -15.62 10.58 -24.14
C GLY A 161 -16.57 10.07 -25.22
N ASN A 162 -17.31 9.01 -24.91
CA ASN A 162 -18.19 8.31 -25.85
C ASN A 162 -19.67 8.76 -25.75
N GLY A 163 -19.98 9.75 -24.91
CA GLY A 163 -21.34 10.27 -24.76
C GLY A 163 -22.31 9.29 -24.09
N THR A 164 -21.83 8.13 -23.64
CA THR A 164 -22.67 7.13 -22.97
C THR A 164 -22.77 7.44 -21.48
N LEU A 165 -23.98 7.67 -20.97
CA LEU A 165 -24.22 7.86 -19.55
C LEU A 165 -24.22 6.50 -18.82
N ASN A 166 -23.09 6.18 -18.18
CA ASN A 166 -22.94 5.01 -17.32
C ASN A 166 -22.73 5.41 -15.84
N ALA A 167 -22.67 4.44 -14.94
CA ALA A 167 -22.49 4.68 -13.50
C ALA A 167 -21.24 5.51 -13.17
N ALA A 168 -20.13 5.30 -13.89
CA ALA A 168 -18.90 6.07 -13.71
C ALA A 168 -19.08 7.55 -14.09
N THR A 169 -19.81 7.82 -15.18
CA THR A 169 -20.12 9.18 -15.64
C THR A 169 -21.08 9.87 -14.67
N ILE A 170 -22.12 9.19 -14.20
CA ILE A 170 -23.05 9.71 -13.18
C ILE A 170 -22.30 10.06 -11.88
N ALA A 171 -21.40 9.18 -11.43
CA ALA A 171 -20.56 9.43 -10.26
C ALA A 171 -19.66 10.66 -10.45
N ALA A 172 -19.08 10.83 -11.64
CA ALA A 172 -18.25 11.99 -11.96
C ALA A 172 -19.06 13.31 -12.03
N ILE A 173 -20.26 13.30 -12.63
CA ILE A 173 -21.17 14.47 -12.70
C ILE A 173 -21.65 14.85 -11.30
N ASN A 174 -22.02 13.87 -10.47
CA ASN A 174 -22.46 14.11 -9.11
C ASN A 174 -21.33 14.55 -8.17
N GLY A 175 -20.06 14.36 -8.55
CA GLY A 175 -18.90 14.61 -7.70
C GLY A 175 -18.84 13.70 -6.46
N PRO A 176 -17.90 13.89 -5.53
CA PRO A 176 -17.95 13.22 -4.22
C PRO A 176 -19.29 13.51 -3.53
N SER A 177 -19.90 12.50 -2.88
CA SER A 177 -21.07 12.75 -2.02
C SER A 177 -20.57 13.10 -0.63
N ARG A 178 -21.18 14.09 0.03
CA ARG A 178 -20.82 14.42 1.41
C ARG A 178 -21.02 13.23 2.35
N GLU A 179 -21.98 12.36 2.05
CA GLU A 179 -22.16 11.09 2.77
C GLU A 179 -20.96 10.16 2.55
N ARG A 180 -20.45 10.07 1.32
CA ARG A 180 -19.23 9.34 1.01
C ARG A 180 -18.01 9.97 1.68
N ASP A 181 -17.89 11.30 1.72
CA ASP A 181 -16.79 11.98 2.41
C ASP A 181 -16.87 11.74 3.92
N ALA A 182 -18.05 11.86 4.53
CA ALA A 182 -18.27 11.55 5.94
C ALA A 182 -17.94 10.07 6.25
N ASP A 183 -18.34 9.14 5.38
CA ASP A 183 -18.01 7.73 5.51
C ASP A 183 -16.50 7.48 5.43
N ILE A 184 -15.82 8.06 4.45
CA ILE A 184 -14.36 7.95 4.33
C ILE A 184 -13.70 8.55 5.57
N ILE A 185 -14.14 9.72 6.05
CA ILE A 185 -13.62 10.30 7.30
C ILE A 185 -13.84 9.37 8.48
N ILE A 186 -15.02 8.76 8.62
CA ILE A 186 -15.32 7.78 9.68
C ILE A 186 -14.38 6.57 9.60
N ALA A 187 -14.13 6.04 8.41
CA ALA A 187 -13.19 4.94 8.21
C ALA A 187 -11.77 5.30 8.65
N ASN A 188 -11.31 6.53 8.39
CA ASN A 188 -9.97 6.99 8.79
C ASN A 188 -9.88 7.32 10.29
N LEU A 189 -10.93 7.91 10.88
CA LEU A 189 -11.03 8.08 12.33
C LEU A 189 -10.95 6.73 13.07
N GLU A 190 -11.57 5.70 12.50
CA GLU A 190 -11.46 4.35 13.05
C GLU A 190 -10.03 3.82 13.00
N ARG A 191 -9.32 3.98 11.87
CA ARG A 191 -7.90 3.57 11.75
C ARG A 191 -6.99 4.24 12.75
N TRP A 192 -7.25 5.51 13.07
CA TRP A 192 -6.52 6.22 14.11
C TRP A 192 -6.69 5.60 15.50
N ARG A 193 -7.81 4.92 15.77
CA ARG A 193 -8.00 4.21 17.04
C ARG A 193 -7.12 2.98 17.14
N TRP A 194 -6.82 2.32 16.02
CA TRP A 194 -5.90 1.19 15.98
C TRP A 194 -4.44 1.59 16.19
N ALA A 195 -4.07 2.83 15.88
CA ALA A 195 -2.71 3.31 15.96
C ALA A 195 -2.25 3.51 17.43
N PRO A 196 -0.93 3.40 17.71
CA PRO A 196 -0.38 3.73 19.02
C PRO A 196 -0.74 5.14 19.47
N ARG A 197 -0.93 5.32 20.79
CA ARG A 197 -1.23 6.62 21.39
C ARG A 197 -0.04 7.56 21.38
N ASP A 198 1.18 7.01 21.53
CA ASP A 198 2.43 7.71 21.29
C ASP A 198 3.08 7.18 20.01
N LEU A 199 3.37 8.07 19.06
CA LEU A 199 4.08 7.75 17.82
C LEU A 199 5.59 8.03 17.92
N GLY A 200 6.06 8.54 19.06
CA GLY A 200 7.44 8.95 19.28
C GLY A 200 7.76 10.34 18.72
N LYS A 201 8.71 11.02 19.37
CA LYS A 201 9.16 12.36 18.99
C LYS A 201 9.91 12.39 17.65
N ALA A 202 10.78 11.41 17.42
CA ALA A 202 11.44 11.19 16.14
C ALA A 202 10.88 9.93 15.50
N ARG A 203 10.19 10.05 14.37
CA ARG A 203 9.41 8.94 13.79
C ARG A 203 9.29 9.02 12.29
N VAL A 204 9.17 7.86 11.67
CA VAL A 204 8.85 7.72 10.25
C VAL A 204 7.38 7.35 10.12
N VAL A 205 6.63 8.11 9.34
CA VAL A 205 5.23 7.83 8.99
C VAL A 205 5.14 7.65 7.48
N LEU A 206 4.77 6.45 7.04
CA LEU A 206 4.49 6.16 5.64
C LEU A 206 2.97 6.08 5.48
N ASN A 207 2.38 6.94 4.66
CA ASN A 207 0.97 6.82 4.28
C ASN A 207 0.88 6.10 2.93
N ILE A 208 0.44 4.84 2.98
CA ILE A 208 0.35 3.94 1.83
C ILE A 208 -0.59 4.49 0.76
N ALA A 209 -1.74 5.04 1.16
CA ALA A 209 -2.75 5.57 0.23
C ALA A 209 -2.32 6.91 -0.41
N ASP A 210 -1.44 7.66 0.25
CA ASP A 210 -0.87 8.92 -0.26
C ASP A 210 0.45 8.69 -1.01
N TYR A 211 1.01 7.48 -0.95
CA TYR A 211 2.33 7.14 -1.51
C TYR A 211 3.44 8.11 -1.04
N THR A 212 3.40 8.49 0.23
CA THR A 212 4.38 9.40 0.85
C THR A 212 5.02 8.78 2.09
N LEU A 213 6.30 9.11 2.30
CA LEU A 213 7.05 8.84 3.53
C LEU A 213 7.44 10.19 4.13
N ARG A 214 7.16 10.35 5.42
CA ARG A 214 7.45 11.57 6.19
C ARG A 214 8.25 11.21 7.43
N LEU A 215 9.32 11.95 7.67
CA LEU A 215 10.13 11.89 8.88
C LEU A 215 9.78 13.10 9.74
N TYR A 216 9.35 12.84 10.97
CA TYR A 216 9.00 13.87 11.95
C TYR A 216 10.05 13.96 13.04
N ARG A 217 10.23 15.17 13.58
CA ARG A 217 11.01 15.45 14.79
C ARG A 217 10.22 16.44 15.65
N ASN A 218 9.90 16.05 16.88
CA ASN A 218 9.08 16.82 17.83
C ASN A 218 7.77 17.30 17.19
N ASP A 219 7.05 16.39 16.53
CA ASP A 219 5.80 16.64 15.80
C ASP A 219 5.89 17.61 14.61
N GLN A 220 7.08 18.10 14.28
CA GLN A 220 7.33 18.90 13.09
C GLN A 220 7.82 18.02 11.95
N LEU A 221 7.35 18.31 10.74
CA LEU A 221 7.84 17.64 9.53
C LEU A 221 9.31 18.01 9.31
N TYR A 222 10.20 17.02 9.45
CA TYR A 222 11.63 17.22 9.25
C TYR A 222 12.05 16.97 7.81
N TRP A 223 11.48 15.94 7.17
CA TRP A 223 11.75 15.61 5.77
C TRP A 223 10.64 14.72 5.19
N ASN A 224 10.46 14.73 3.86
CA ASN A 224 9.54 13.82 3.20
C ASN A 224 10.02 13.40 1.80
N THR A 225 9.44 12.31 1.30
CA THR A 225 9.72 11.79 -0.04
C THR A 225 8.57 10.94 -0.57
N ARG A 226 8.60 10.63 -1.88
CA ARG A 226 7.65 9.70 -2.50
C ARG A 226 8.11 8.25 -2.30
N VAL A 227 7.12 7.36 -2.24
CA VAL A 227 7.37 5.92 -2.18
C VAL A 227 6.56 5.15 -3.23
N VAL A 228 7.04 3.96 -3.57
CA VAL A 228 6.28 2.91 -4.27
C VAL A 228 5.94 1.83 -3.25
N VAL A 229 4.68 1.40 -3.23
CA VAL A 229 4.12 0.43 -2.28
C VAL A 229 3.61 -0.81 -3.02
N GLY A 230 3.10 -1.78 -2.26
CA GLY A 230 2.58 -3.04 -2.75
C GLY A 230 1.48 -2.90 -3.79
N LYS A 231 1.34 -3.90 -4.66
CA LYS A 231 0.18 -4.03 -5.56
C LYS A 231 -1.07 -4.42 -4.76
N PRO A 232 -2.30 -4.22 -5.26
CA PRO A 232 -3.51 -4.62 -4.55
C PRO A 232 -3.58 -6.11 -4.16
N ASN A 233 -2.96 -7.00 -4.93
CA ASN A 233 -2.87 -8.43 -4.62
C ASN A 233 -1.68 -8.80 -3.71
N LEU A 234 -0.75 -7.87 -3.49
CA LEU A 234 0.41 -8.01 -2.59
C LEU A 234 0.58 -6.71 -1.78
N PRO A 235 -0.42 -6.40 -0.95
CA PRO A 235 -0.52 -5.11 -0.30
C PRO A 235 0.63 -4.89 0.69
N THR A 236 1.07 -3.63 0.80
CA THR A 236 1.92 -3.22 1.92
C THR A 236 1.12 -3.30 3.22
N PRO A 237 1.67 -3.98 4.26
CA PRO A 237 0.99 -4.13 5.53
C PRO A 237 0.85 -2.81 6.29
N ILE A 238 -0.20 -2.71 7.12
CA ILE A 238 -0.39 -1.61 8.08
C ILE A 238 0.16 -2.07 9.43
N MET A 239 1.14 -1.37 9.98
CA MET A 239 1.70 -1.70 11.29
C MET A 239 2.53 -0.57 11.90
N SER A 240 2.98 -0.77 13.13
CA SER A 240 4.10 -0.04 13.73
C SER A 240 5.25 -1.00 14.00
N ALA A 241 6.47 -0.59 13.69
CA ALA A 241 7.71 -1.31 13.97
C ALA A 241 8.83 -0.32 14.31
N THR A 242 10.02 -0.82 14.62
CA THR A 242 11.14 0.02 15.06
C THR A 242 12.34 -0.18 14.14
N MET A 243 12.82 0.90 13.52
CA MET A 243 14.00 0.91 12.66
C MET A 243 15.26 0.84 13.50
N LYS A 244 16.10 -0.16 13.21
CA LYS A 244 17.28 -0.50 14.00
C LYS A 244 18.60 -0.18 13.30
N PHE A 245 18.65 -0.27 11.97
CA PHE A 245 19.88 -0.02 11.21
C PHE A 245 19.57 0.18 9.72
N ILE A 246 20.51 0.78 8.99
CA ILE A 246 20.50 0.79 7.52
C ILE A 246 21.60 -0.12 6.98
N THR A 247 21.36 -0.75 5.85
CA THR A 247 22.33 -1.55 5.12
C THR A 247 22.67 -0.83 3.82
N VAL A 248 23.93 -0.46 3.64
CA VAL A 248 24.49 0.02 2.37
C VAL A 248 25.05 -1.16 1.58
N ASN A 249 24.87 -1.16 0.27
CA ASN A 249 25.20 -2.27 -0.63
C ASN A 249 24.51 -3.59 -0.20
N PRO A 250 23.18 -3.62 -0.04
CA PRO A 250 22.49 -4.79 0.47
C PRO A 250 22.54 -5.97 -0.53
N THR A 251 22.82 -7.16 -0.02
CA THR A 251 22.52 -8.42 -0.69
C THR A 251 21.01 -8.66 -0.64
N TRP A 252 20.42 -8.97 -1.78
CA TRP A 252 19.00 -9.33 -1.84
C TRP A 252 18.83 -10.84 -1.77
N ASN A 253 18.36 -11.34 -0.64
CA ASN A 253 17.92 -12.73 -0.55
C ASN A 253 16.48 -12.81 -1.05
N VAL A 254 16.25 -13.61 -2.09
CA VAL A 254 14.94 -13.68 -2.74
C VAL A 254 13.96 -14.41 -1.81
N PRO A 255 12.80 -13.81 -1.47
CA PRO A 255 11.78 -14.46 -0.66
C PRO A 255 11.25 -15.74 -1.34
N PRO A 256 10.93 -16.81 -0.57
CA PRO A 256 10.39 -18.06 -1.12
C PRO A 256 9.16 -17.89 -2.02
N SER A 257 8.28 -16.93 -1.69
CA SER A 257 7.09 -16.65 -2.49
C SER A 257 7.42 -16.10 -3.88
N ILE A 258 8.47 -15.27 -4.02
CA ILE A 258 8.93 -14.76 -5.32
C ILE A 258 9.60 -15.90 -6.10
N ILE A 259 10.39 -16.74 -5.42
CA ILE A 259 10.98 -17.92 -6.04
C ILE A 259 9.88 -18.81 -6.64
N ALA A 260 8.87 -19.14 -5.86
CA ALA A 260 7.80 -20.05 -6.26
C ALA A 260 6.90 -19.48 -7.38
N ASN A 261 6.51 -18.20 -7.27
CA ASN A 261 5.49 -17.63 -8.15
C ASN A 261 6.05 -16.93 -9.39
N GLU A 262 7.32 -16.52 -9.38
CA GLU A 262 7.91 -15.75 -10.50
C GLU A 262 9.09 -16.49 -11.11
N TYR A 263 10.05 -16.93 -10.30
CA TYR A 263 11.32 -17.45 -10.80
C TYR A 263 11.28 -18.90 -11.24
N LEU A 264 10.56 -19.78 -10.54
CA LEU A 264 10.38 -21.15 -11.00
C LEU A 264 9.63 -21.22 -12.35
N PRO A 265 8.53 -20.48 -12.58
CA PRO A 265 7.93 -20.39 -13.91
C PRO A 265 8.90 -19.86 -14.99
N ALA A 266 9.70 -18.84 -14.66
CA ALA A 266 10.69 -18.29 -15.59
C ALA A 266 11.80 -19.30 -15.93
N LEU A 267 12.32 -20.02 -14.94
CA LEU A 267 13.35 -21.06 -15.13
C LEU A 267 12.86 -22.25 -15.96
N ARG A 268 11.58 -22.62 -15.84
CA ARG A 268 10.97 -23.65 -16.69
C ARG A 268 10.96 -23.24 -18.17
N SER A 269 10.81 -21.95 -18.43
CA SER A 269 10.79 -21.40 -19.79
C SER A 269 12.20 -21.15 -20.32
N ASP A 270 13.13 -20.72 -19.44
CA ASP A 270 14.51 -20.43 -19.79
C ASP A 270 15.46 -20.69 -18.60
N PRO A 271 16.32 -21.71 -18.68
CA PRO A 271 17.26 -22.07 -17.62
C PRO A 271 18.23 -20.95 -17.21
N ASN A 272 18.50 -19.99 -18.10
CA ASN A 272 19.43 -18.88 -17.88
C ASN A 272 18.72 -17.60 -17.40
N ALA A 273 17.40 -17.63 -17.16
CA ALA A 273 16.60 -16.46 -16.79
C ALA A 273 17.18 -15.72 -15.57
N LEU A 274 17.55 -16.44 -14.51
CA LEU A 274 18.02 -15.85 -13.26
C LEU A 274 19.41 -15.24 -13.39
N THR A 275 20.32 -15.92 -14.09
CA THR A 275 21.69 -15.43 -14.31
C THR A 275 21.69 -14.14 -15.12
N ARG A 276 20.80 -13.99 -16.11
CA ARG A 276 20.69 -12.76 -16.91
C ARG A 276 20.25 -11.54 -16.11
N ILE A 277 19.51 -11.74 -15.02
CA ILE A 277 19.13 -10.66 -14.10
C ILE A 277 20.08 -10.56 -12.89
N GLY A 278 21.22 -11.25 -12.95
CA GLY A 278 22.29 -11.16 -11.95
C GLY A 278 22.02 -11.91 -10.66
N LEU A 279 21.05 -12.83 -10.63
CA LEU A 279 20.83 -13.71 -9.48
C LEU A 279 21.83 -14.86 -9.48
N LYS A 280 22.27 -15.22 -8.28
CA LYS A 280 23.11 -16.38 -7.99
C LYS A 280 22.32 -17.43 -7.24
N ILE A 281 22.65 -18.68 -7.52
CA ILE A 281 22.09 -19.85 -6.86
C ILE A 281 23.23 -20.51 -6.09
N GLU A 282 23.02 -20.71 -4.80
CA GLU A 282 23.97 -21.34 -3.90
C GLU A 282 23.25 -22.47 -3.16
N GLN A 283 23.86 -23.66 -3.10
CA GLN A 283 23.34 -24.75 -2.31
C GLN A 283 24.00 -24.71 -0.93
N ASN A 284 23.19 -24.63 0.10
CA ASN A 284 23.64 -24.69 1.48
C ASN A 284 24.05 -26.14 1.84
N PRO A 285 24.91 -26.34 2.84
CA PRO A 285 25.32 -27.67 3.30
C PRO A 285 24.16 -28.57 3.75
N ASP A 286 23.04 -27.99 4.18
CA ASP A 286 21.81 -28.70 4.56
C ASP A 286 20.93 -29.12 3.36
N GLY A 287 21.42 -28.90 2.14
CA GLY A 287 20.73 -29.19 0.89
C GLY A 287 19.74 -28.12 0.44
N THR A 288 19.50 -27.08 1.23
CA THR A 288 18.59 -25.99 0.84
C THR A 288 19.20 -25.09 -0.22
N VAL A 289 18.38 -24.59 -1.15
CA VAL A 289 18.83 -23.68 -2.20
C VAL A 289 18.59 -22.25 -1.79
N ARG A 290 19.65 -21.43 -1.83
CA ARG A 290 19.62 -20.00 -1.63
C ARG A 290 19.73 -19.29 -2.98
N ILE A 291 18.70 -18.52 -3.33
CA ILE A 291 18.74 -17.62 -4.47
C ILE A 291 18.92 -16.19 -3.96
N TYR A 292 19.97 -15.52 -4.42
CA TYR A 292 20.28 -14.16 -3.98
C TYR A 292 20.86 -13.31 -5.09
N GLN A 293 20.69 -11.99 -4.97
CA GLN A 293 21.35 -11.01 -5.82
C GLN A 293 22.47 -10.33 -5.01
N PRO A 294 23.73 -10.37 -5.48
CA PRO A 294 24.82 -9.67 -4.82
C PRO A 294 24.62 -8.14 -4.93
N PRO A 295 25.36 -7.35 -4.13
CA PRO A 295 25.32 -5.90 -4.26
C PRO A 295 25.72 -5.43 -5.67
N GLY A 296 25.02 -4.42 -6.20
CA GLY A 296 25.25 -3.93 -7.55
C GLY A 296 24.22 -2.88 -7.98
N ASP A 297 24.44 -2.24 -9.14
CA ASP A 297 23.53 -1.19 -9.65
C ASP A 297 22.16 -1.75 -10.06
N ALA A 298 22.14 -3.00 -10.54
CA ALA A 298 20.93 -3.73 -10.92
C ALA A 298 20.26 -4.47 -9.76
N ASN A 299 20.76 -4.32 -8.52
CA ASN A 299 20.19 -5.02 -7.37
C ASN A 299 18.76 -4.54 -7.10
N ALA A 300 17.81 -5.45 -6.93
CA ALA A 300 16.39 -5.13 -6.73
C ALA A 300 16.10 -4.30 -5.46
N LEU A 301 16.99 -4.38 -4.45
CA LEU A 301 16.98 -3.54 -3.25
C LEU A 301 17.66 -2.18 -3.44
N GLY A 302 18.21 -1.92 -4.63
CA GLY A 302 19.07 -0.78 -4.91
C GLY A 302 20.32 -0.77 -4.04
N ARG A 303 20.76 0.42 -3.63
CA ARG A 303 22.02 0.64 -2.91
C ARG A 303 21.87 0.75 -1.39
N ILE A 304 20.65 0.95 -0.88
CA ILE A 304 20.38 1.13 0.56
C ILE A 304 19.08 0.42 0.95
N ARG A 305 19.11 -0.34 2.05
CA ARG A 305 17.95 -0.93 2.73
C ARG A 305 17.82 -0.36 4.14
N PHE A 306 16.60 -0.05 4.58
CA PHE A 306 16.29 0.46 5.91
C PHE A 306 15.52 -0.61 6.70
N ASN A 307 16.12 -1.07 7.81
CA ASN A 307 15.71 -2.30 8.46
C ASN A 307 14.92 -2.01 9.74
N PHE A 308 13.65 -2.42 9.75
CA PHE A 308 12.76 -2.42 10.91
C PHE A 308 12.16 -3.83 11.05
N PRO A 309 12.83 -4.77 11.74
CA PRO A 309 12.37 -6.15 11.86
C PRO A 309 10.90 -6.24 12.28
N ASN A 310 10.12 -7.05 11.56
CA ASN A 310 8.68 -7.19 11.77
C ASN A 310 8.18 -8.55 11.24
N LYS A 311 6.97 -8.94 11.68
CA LYS A 311 6.38 -10.26 11.34
C LYS A 311 6.04 -10.45 9.86
N PHE A 312 5.97 -9.39 9.07
CA PHE A 312 5.64 -9.45 7.64
C PHE A 312 6.88 -9.44 6.75
N LEU A 313 8.08 -9.36 7.33
CA LEU A 313 9.37 -9.38 6.63
C LEU A 313 9.53 -8.26 5.57
N VAL A 314 8.76 -7.18 5.70
CA VAL A 314 8.86 -6.01 4.80
C VAL A 314 9.89 -5.01 5.30
N TYR A 315 10.47 -4.24 4.39
CA TYR A 315 11.43 -3.17 4.67
C TYR A 315 11.24 -2.00 3.70
N GLN A 316 11.89 -0.89 3.99
CA GLN A 316 12.03 0.23 3.05
C GLN A 316 13.38 0.10 2.34
N HIS A 317 13.46 0.39 1.06
CA HIS A 317 14.70 0.23 0.31
C HIS A 317 14.78 1.12 -0.94
N ASP A 318 15.98 1.23 -1.51
CA ASP A 318 16.23 1.83 -2.80
C ASP A 318 15.72 0.93 -3.95
N THR A 319 15.75 1.39 -5.20
CA THR A 319 15.36 0.60 -6.36
C THR A 319 16.03 1.12 -7.64
N PRO A 320 16.40 0.24 -8.58
CA PRO A 320 16.83 0.66 -9.91
C PRO A 320 15.69 1.28 -10.73
N ASP A 321 14.43 0.94 -10.45
CA ASP A 321 13.24 1.40 -11.19
C ASP A 321 12.81 2.83 -10.79
N LYS A 322 13.69 3.81 -10.95
CA LYS A 322 13.46 5.21 -10.54
C LYS A 322 12.31 5.88 -11.28
N ASN A 323 11.97 5.42 -12.49
CA ASN A 323 10.86 5.93 -13.28
C ASN A 323 9.50 5.73 -12.57
N LEU A 324 9.35 4.72 -11.72
CA LEU A 324 8.08 4.45 -11.02
C LEU A 324 7.64 5.59 -10.11
N PHE A 325 8.56 6.43 -9.63
CA PHE A 325 8.24 7.57 -8.77
C PHE A 325 7.57 8.73 -9.51
N ALA A 326 7.61 8.76 -10.85
CA ALA A 326 6.93 9.76 -11.66
C ALA A 326 5.43 9.47 -11.83
N HIS A 327 4.98 8.24 -11.55
CA HIS A 327 3.57 7.86 -11.66
C HIS A 327 2.74 8.43 -10.50
N GLU A 328 1.49 8.79 -10.79
CA GLU A 328 0.53 9.23 -9.77
C GLU A 328 0.15 8.07 -8.83
N LYS A 329 -0.23 6.92 -9.41
CA LYS A 329 -0.45 5.67 -8.69
C LYS A 329 0.87 4.92 -8.59
N ARG A 330 1.30 4.56 -7.37
CA ARG A 330 2.61 3.93 -7.11
C ARG A 330 2.49 2.60 -6.36
N ALA A 331 1.46 1.82 -6.66
CA ALA A 331 1.24 0.47 -6.15
C ALA A 331 1.83 -0.58 -7.12
N TYR A 332 3.15 -0.81 -7.05
CA TYR A 332 3.89 -1.67 -8.01
C TYR A 332 4.79 -2.73 -7.36
N SER A 333 4.98 -2.73 -6.05
CA SER A 333 5.89 -3.66 -5.36
C SER A 333 5.21 -4.95 -4.88
N HIS A 334 5.98 -5.85 -4.28
CA HIS A 334 5.51 -7.08 -3.63
C HIS A 334 5.32 -6.90 -2.10
N GLY A 335 4.99 -5.68 -1.67
CA GLY A 335 4.71 -5.34 -0.26
C GLY A 335 5.75 -4.43 0.39
N CYS A 336 7.04 -4.58 0.06
CA CYS A 336 8.11 -3.67 0.51
C CYS A 336 7.98 -2.27 -0.10
N MET A 337 8.58 -1.26 0.54
CA MET A 337 8.40 0.13 0.14
C MET A 337 9.68 0.68 -0.49
N ARG A 338 9.62 1.01 -1.78
CA ARG A 338 10.75 1.60 -2.49
C ARG A 338 10.75 3.11 -2.24
N VAL A 339 11.91 3.69 -1.92
CA VAL A 339 12.07 5.09 -1.53
C VAL A 339 12.71 5.88 -2.68
N GLN A 340 12.14 7.03 -3.03
CA GLN A 340 12.60 7.85 -4.17
C GLN A 340 14.03 8.35 -3.94
N ASP A 341 14.27 8.93 -2.77
CA ASP A 341 15.55 9.53 -2.38
C ASP A 341 16.15 8.83 -1.15
N PRO A 342 16.74 7.64 -1.31
CA PRO A 342 17.26 6.85 -0.20
C PRO A 342 18.53 7.45 0.42
N LEU A 343 19.35 8.17 -0.35
CA LEU A 343 20.56 8.79 0.17
C LEU A 343 20.23 9.93 1.14
N MET A 344 19.33 10.84 0.73
CA MET A 344 18.86 11.89 1.61
C MET A 344 18.08 11.30 2.80
N TYR A 345 17.30 10.25 2.59
CA TYR A 345 16.60 9.60 3.69
C TYR A 345 17.57 9.04 4.73
N GLY A 346 18.63 8.34 4.30
CA GLY A 346 19.70 7.84 5.15
C GLY A 346 20.42 8.95 5.91
N GLU A 347 20.77 10.04 5.23
CA GLU A 347 21.34 11.24 5.86
C GLU A 347 20.43 11.77 6.97
N LYS A 348 19.13 11.98 6.69
CA LYS A 348 18.20 12.58 7.67
C LYS A 348 17.97 11.67 8.87
N LEU A 349 17.91 10.35 8.67
CA LEU A 349 17.83 9.40 9.79
C LEU A 349 19.12 9.42 10.64
N LEU A 350 20.28 9.34 10.00
CA LEU A 350 21.57 9.31 10.69
C LEU A 350 21.89 10.64 11.37
N SER A 351 21.40 11.77 10.86
CA SER A 351 21.50 13.07 11.52
C SER A 351 20.74 13.13 12.85
N ILE A 352 19.70 12.29 13.01
CA ILE A 352 18.94 12.18 14.26
C ILE A 352 19.65 11.24 15.24
N VAL A 353 20.05 10.06 14.78
CA VAL A 353 20.53 8.98 15.67
C VAL A 353 22.04 9.01 15.91
N ARG A 354 22.80 9.65 15.02
CA ARG A 354 24.28 9.76 15.06
C ARG A 354 24.73 11.18 14.69
N PRO A 355 24.24 12.24 15.37
CA PRO A 355 24.52 13.63 15.01
C PRO A 355 26.01 14.00 15.02
N GLY A 356 26.82 13.37 15.88
CA GLY A 356 28.27 13.63 15.95
C GLY A 356 29.09 13.02 14.82
N GLU A 357 28.52 12.11 14.02
CA GLU A 357 29.26 11.42 12.97
C GLU A 357 29.14 12.09 11.60
N ASN A 358 28.25 13.08 11.41
CA ASN A 358 28.11 13.83 10.15
C ASN A 358 27.96 12.94 8.90
N TYR A 359 27.04 11.98 8.92
CA TYR A 359 26.68 11.24 7.69
C TYR A 359 25.92 12.15 6.73
N THR A 360 26.53 12.45 5.59
CA THR A 360 25.90 13.15 4.46
C THR A 360 25.51 12.17 3.36
N ALA A 361 24.59 12.58 2.48
CA ALA A 361 24.23 11.83 1.28
C ALA A 361 25.47 11.50 0.41
N ASP A 362 26.42 12.43 0.29
CA ASP A 362 27.66 12.18 -0.45
C ASP A 362 28.58 11.17 0.26
N ARG A 363 28.65 11.21 1.60
CA ARG A 363 29.39 10.19 2.37
C ARG A 363 28.79 8.80 2.17
N LEU A 364 27.45 8.68 2.26
CA LEU A 364 26.76 7.42 2.01
C LEU A 364 26.98 6.95 0.57
N ARG A 365 26.93 7.85 -0.42
CA ARG A 365 27.20 7.52 -1.82
C ARG A 365 28.62 7.00 -2.03
N LYS A 366 29.63 7.55 -1.35
CA LYS A 366 31.02 7.08 -1.42
C LYS A 366 31.23 5.66 -0.87
N MET A 367 30.29 5.14 -0.09
CA MET A 367 30.32 3.75 0.39
C MET A 367 29.85 2.75 -0.67
N PHE A 368 29.26 3.22 -1.78
CA PHE A 368 28.71 2.35 -2.81
C PHE A 368 29.80 1.62 -3.60
N GLY A 369 29.50 0.40 -4.04
CA GLY A 369 30.42 -0.44 -4.82
C GLY A 369 31.43 -1.23 -3.97
N GLY A 370 31.43 -1.04 -2.65
CA GLY A 370 32.15 -1.88 -1.70
C GLY A 370 31.33 -3.08 -1.21
N ALA A 371 31.80 -3.69 -0.11
CA ALA A 371 31.08 -4.72 0.60
C ALA A 371 29.77 -4.21 1.22
N GLU A 372 28.90 -5.13 1.62
CA GLU A 372 27.71 -4.82 2.42
C GLU A 372 28.14 -4.21 3.77
N VAL A 373 27.52 -3.09 4.15
CA VAL A 373 27.83 -2.39 5.41
C VAL A 373 26.54 -2.09 6.15
N ASN A 374 26.45 -2.52 7.41
CA ASN A 374 25.39 -2.11 8.32
C ASN A 374 25.82 -0.89 9.13
N ILE A 375 24.93 0.09 9.25
CA ILE A 375 25.08 1.26 10.11
C ILE A 375 23.95 1.23 11.14
N ASP A 376 24.32 0.92 12.39
CA ASP A 376 23.37 0.73 13.49
C ASP A 376 22.84 2.06 14.05
N PHE A 377 21.59 2.03 14.52
CA PHE A 377 20.94 3.17 15.16
C PHE A 377 21.06 3.03 16.68
N PRO A 378 21.90 3.83 17.37
CA PRO A 378 22.04 3.74 18.82
C PRO A 378 20.74 4.15 19.55
N VAL A 379 19.94 5.00 18.91
CA VAL A 379 18.56 5.30 19.30
C VAL A 379 17.66 4.87 18.16
N HIS A 380 16.79 3.88 18.40
CA HIS A 380 15.92 3.37 17.36
C HIS A 380 14.80 4.35 17.00
N ILE A 381 14.35 4.33 15.74
CA ILE A 381 13.30 5.22 15.24
C ILE A 381 12.02 4.41 14.95
N PRO A 382 10.87 4.72 15.59
CA PRO A 382 9.59 4.15 15.23
C PRO A 382 9.21 4.40 13.76
N VAL A 383 8.67 3.38 13.12
CA VAL A 383 8.17 3.37 11.75
C VAL A 383 6.70 2.97 11.77
N HIS A 384 5.83 3.88 11.35
CA HIS A 384 4.40 3.69 11.25
C HIS A 384 3.98 3.57 9.79
N LEU A 385 3.63 2.36 9.36
CA LEU A 385 3.01 2.10 8.06
C LEU A 385 1.51 2.27 8.22
N THR A 386 0.98 3.34 7.65
CA THR A 386 -0.42 3.76 7.80
C THR A 386 -1.15 3.72 6.47
N TYR A 387 -2.47 3.65 6.51
CA TYR A 387 -3.32 3.72 5.33
C TYR A 387 -4.42 4.74 5.60
N GLN A 388 -4.13 6.00 5.32
CA GLN A 388 -5.06 7.10 5.53
C GLN A 388 -5.53 7.63 4.18
N THR A 389 -6.76 7.27 3.79
CA THR A 389 -7.44 7.72 2.57
C THR A 389 -8.15 9.06 2.75
N ALA A 390 -8.29 9.54 3.99
CA ALA A 390 -8.65 10.91 4.30
C ALA A 390 -7.74 11.46 5.39
N PHE A 391 -7.22 12.66 5.17
CA PHE A 391 -6.44 13.42 6.14
C PHE A 391 -6.58 14.91 5.87
N VAL A 392 -6.19 15.73 6.85
CA VAL A 392 -6.14 17.19 6.69
C VAL A 392 -4.71 17.57 6.36
N ASP A 393 -4.51 18.35 5.29
CA ASP A 393 -3.18 18.85 4.92
C ASP A 393 -2.77 20.07 5.75
N ASP A 394 -1.55 20.57 5.53
CA ASP A 394 -0.99 21.69 6.27
C ASP A 394 -1.75 23.01 6.03
N ALA A 395 -2.57 23.09 4.97
CA ALA A 395 -3.45 24.21 4.68
C ALA A 395 -4.84 24.07 5.34
N GLY A 396 -5.07 23.04 6.16
CA GLY A 396 -6.34 22.78 6.82
C GLY A 396 -7.41 22.19 5.91
N LYS A 397 -7.05 21.76 4.69
CA LYS A 397 -7.98 21.21 3.72
C LYS A 397 -8.11 19.71 3.87
N LEU A 398 -9.34 19.20 3.76
CA LEU A 398 -9.60 17.77 3.66
C LEU A 398 -9.05 17.24 2.33
N VAL A 399 -8.15 16.27 2.43
CA VAL A 399 -7.54 15.57 1.32
C VAL A 399 -8.05 14.14 1.31
N ILE A 400 -8.64 13.72 0.19
CA ILE A 400 -9.10 12.35 -0.03
C ILE A 400 -8.18 11.68 -1.07
N ARG A 401 -7.89 10.40 -0.83
CA ARG A 401 -7.10 9.51 -1.70
C ARG A 401 -7.93 8.30 -2.12
N GLU A 402 -7.50 7.67 -3.19
CA GLU A 402 -8.09 6.43 -3.68
C GLU A 402 -7.89 5.30 -2.67
N ASP A 403 -8.93 4.50 -2.46
CA ASP A 403 -8.88 3.28 -1.65
C ASP A 403 -8.27 2.13 -2.46
N VAL A 404 -6.97 2.24 -2.77
CA VAL A 404 -6.21 1.30 -3.64
C VAL A 404 -6.31 -0.18 -3.23
N TYR A 405 -6.54 -0.46 -1.94
CA TYR A 405 -6.69 -1.82 -1.41
C TYR A 405 -8.11 -2.19 -0.96
N GLY A 406 -9.12 -1.34 -1.21
CA GLY A 406 -10.52 -1.62 -0.84
C GLY A 406 -10.79 -1.69 0.66
N ARG A 407 -9.92 -1.09 1.50
CA ARG A 407 -10.00 -1.17 2.97
C ARG A 407 -11.05 -0.24 3.55
N ASP A 408 -11.37 0.87 2.91
CA ASP A 408 -12.47 1.76 3.32
C ASP A 408 -13.80 1.03 3.11
N ALA A 409 -13.99 0.50 1.90
CA ALA A 409 -15.22 -0.20 1.52
C ALA A 409 -15.51 -1.37 2.48
N LYS A 410 -14.50 -2.20 2.76
CA LYS A 410 -14.65 -3.33 3.69
C LYS A 410 -14.92 -2.90 5.12
N LEU A 411 -14.22 -1.88 5.63
CA LEU A 411 -14.43 -1.37 6.97
C LEU A 411 -15.85 -0.79 7.14
N LEU A 412 -16.30 0.00 6.16
CA LEU A 412 -17.64 0.61 6.17
C LEU A 412 -18.74 -0.44 6.06
N ALA A 413 -18.54 -1.50 5.27
CA ALA A 413 -19.47 -2.63 5.19
C ALA A 413 -19.65 -3.29 6.57
N ILE A 414 -18.54 -3.56 7.29
CA ILE A 414 -18.60 -4.12 8.65
C ILE A 414 -19.31 -3.15 9.61
N MET A 415 -19.02 -1.85 9.53
CA MET A 415 -19.62 -0.86 10.43
C MET A 415 -21.13 -0.65 10.22
N LYS A 416 -21.62 -0.87 8.99
CA LYS A 416 -23.02 -0.62 8.62
C LYS A 416 -23.87 -1.89 8.56
N GLY A 417 -23.23 -3.06 8.53
CA GLY A 417 -23.90 -4.35 8.47
C GLY A 417 -24.07 -5.03 9.83
N ASP A 418 -24.64 -6.23 9.80
CA ASP A 418 -24.95 -7.01 11.01
C ASP A 418 -23.70 -7.48 11.77
N GLU A 419 -22.57 -7.66 11.06
CA GLU A 419 -21.28 -8.01 11.65
C GLU A 419 -20.80 -6.99 12.71
N ARG A 420 -21.32 -5.76 12.68
CA ARG A 420 -21.00 -4.70 13.64
C ARG A 420 -21.08 -5.15 15.09
N ARG A 421 -22.01 -6.05 15.43
CA ARG A 421 -22.28 -6.51 16.81
C ARG A 421 -21.11 -7.28 17.44
N VAL A 422 -20.26 -7.89 16.63
CA VAL A 422 -19.09 -8.67 17.07
C VAL A 422 -17.79 -8.12 16.49
N ALA A 423 -17.85 -6.95 15.84
CA ALA A 423 -16.78 -6.46 14.99
C ALA A 423 -15.51 -6.09 15.78
N ASP A 424 -15.62 -5.80 17.06
CA ASP A 424 -14.54 -5.46 17.98
C ASP A 424 -13.77 -6.70 18.50
N ILE A 425 -14.25 -7.91 18.24
CA ILE A 425 -13.54 -9.16 18.56
C ILE A 425 -12.62 -9.54 17.39
N GLY A 426 -11.36 -9.86 17.70
CA GLY A 426 -10.40 -10.31 16.70
C GLY A 426 -10.74 -11.67 16.09
N VAL A 427 -10.46 -11.82 14.80
CA VAL A 427 -10.49 -13.11 14.08
C VAL A 427 -9.08 -13.52 13.68
N GLU A 428 -8.80 -14.82 13.76
CA GLU A 428 -7.59 -15.41 13.20
C GLU A 428 -7.69 -15.44 11.67
N ARG A 429 -6.58 -15.15 11.00
CA ARG A 429 -6.50 -15.17 9.53
C ARG A 429 -5.22 -15.84 9.08
N ALA A 430 -5.33 -16.67 8.05
CA ALA A 430 -4.16 -17.16 7.35
C ALA A 430 -3.36 -15.96 6.78
N PRO A 431 -2.02 -15.97 6.88
CA PRO A 431 -1.20 -14.89 6.36
C PRO A 431 -1.39 -14.77 4.85
N THR A 432 -1.73 -13.58 4.39
CA THR A 432 -1.82 -13.25 2.96
C THR A 432 -0.41 -13.19 2.37
N GLY A 433 -0.01 -14.17 1.56
CA GLY A 433 1.11 -14.03 0.62
C GLY A 433 2.49 -14.58 1.02
N SER A 434 2.63 -15.36 2.10
CA SER A 434 3.93 -15.96 2.46
C SER A 434 3.86 -17.40 2.96
N GLY A 435 2.69 -18.04 2.91
CA GLY A 435 2.46 -19.39 3.44
C GLY A 435 2.97 -20.54 2.57
N ILE A 436 4.19 -20.45 2.03
CA ILE A 436 4.88 -21.62 1.49
C ILE A 436 5.90 -22.05 2.55
N SER A 437 5.63 -23.18 3.23
CA SER A 437 6.57 -23.79 4.18
C SER A 437 7.92 -24.03 3.49
N ARG A 438 9.03 -23.94 4.22
CA ARG A 438 10.37 -24.34 3.73
C ARG A 438 10.36 -25.78 3.20
N ASP A 439 9.45 -26.62 3.68
CA ASP A 439 9.25 -27.99 3.20
C ASP A 439 8.71 -28.10 1.77
N ALA A 440 7.99 -27.08 1.29
CA ALA A 440 7.48 -27.04 -0.08
C ALA A 440 8.56 -26.70 -1.12
N LEU A 441 9.80 -26.44 -0.69
CA LEU A 441 10.97 -26.29 -1.56
C LEU A 441 11.72 -27.64 -1.76
N ARG A 442 11.20 -28.77 -1.26
CA ARG A 442 11.66 -30.10 -1.65
C ARG A 442 11.22 -30.38 -3.09
N TYR A 443 12.11 -30.13 -4.04
CA TYR A 443 11.84 -30.34 -5.46
C TYR A 443 11.74 -31.84 -5.77
N SER A 444 10.59 -32.24 -6.31
CA SER A 444 10.36 -33.52 -6.97
C SER A 444 9.88 -33.21 -8.39
N VAL A 445 10.48 -33.86 -9.39
CA VAL A 445 10.18 -33.67 -10.82
C VAL A 445 9.00 -34.55 -11.22
N PRO A 446 7.94 -33.99 -11.83
CA PRO A 446 7.16 -34.73 -12.80
C PRO A 446 7.09 -34.01 -14.17
N GLY A 447 6.97 -34.83 -15.21
CA GLY A 447 7.25 -34.52 -16.61
C GLY A 447 6.28 -33.59 -17.36
N SER A 448 6.79 -33.21 -18.53
CA SER A 448 6.29 -32.40 -19.65
C SER A 448 4.78 -32.29 -19.89
N SER A 449 4.30 -31.10 -20.27
CA SER A 449 4.08 -30.68 -21.67
C SER A 449 3.28 -29.38 -21.76
N ASP A 450 3.63 -28.58 -22.78
CA ASP A 450 3.00 -27.38 -23.35
C ASP A 450 2.67 -26.18 -22.43
N PHE A 451 3.04 -24.98 -22.86
CA PHE A 451 2.20 -23.77 -22.93
C PHE A 451 3.03 -22.53 -23.31
N SER A 452 2.41 -21.68 -24.12
CA SER A 452 2.93 -20.51 -24.83
C SER A 452 3.42 -19.34 -23.96
N ASN A 453 4.45 -18.67 -24.47
CA ASN A 453 5.26 -17.59 -23.88
C ASN A 453 4.50 -16.26 -23.62
N PRO A 454 4.36 -15.77 -22.36
CA PRO A 454 3.62 -14.55 -22.03
C PRO A 454 4.47 -13.28 -21.77
N PHE A 455 5.78 -13.25 -22.06
CA PHE A 455 6.68 -12.22 -21.50
C PHE A 455 7.27 -11.16 -22.45
N ALA A 456 6.64 -10.87 -23.59
CA ALA A 456 7.10 -9.78 -24.46
C ALA A 456 6.90 -8.34 -23.91
N GLY A 457 6.16 -8.15 -22.80
CA GLY A 457 5.74 -6.83 -22.33
C GLY A 457 6.38 -6.30 -21.04
N TRP A 458 7.23 -7.06 -20.33
CA TRP A 458 7.64 -6.72 -18.96
C TRP A 458 9.04 -6.16 -18.77
N PHE A 459 9.90 -6.30 -19.76
CA PHE A 459 11.25 -5.76 -19.72
C PHE A 459 11.47 -4.99 -21.01
N GLY A 460 11.75 -3.69 -20.89
CA GLY A 460 12.04 -2.83 -22.03
C GLY A 460 13.03 -3.54 -22.96
N GLY A 461 12.65 -3.65 -24.24
CA GLY A 461 13.45 -4.36 -25.23
C GLY A 461 14.88 -3.83 -25.30
N PRO A 462 15.82 -4.66 -25.79
CA PRO A 462 17.22 -4.25 -25.92
C PRO A 462 17.33 -2.98 -26.76
N ARG A 463 18.05 -1.98 -26.24
CA ARG A 463 18.48 -0.80 -27.01
C ARG A 463 19.28 -1.30 -28.22
N ALA A 464 18.86 -0.89 -29.41
CA ALA A 464 19.63 -1.13 -30.64
C ALA A 464 20.98 -0.41 -30.54
N SER A 465 22.06 -1.18 -30.56
CA SER A 465 23.41 -0.67 -30.83
C SER A 465 23.52 -0.33 -32.34
N PRO A 466 24.29 0.70 -32.73
CA PRO A 466 24.35 1.12 -34.12
C PRO A 466 25.02 0.06 -35.00
N SER A 467 24.43 -0.20 -36.16
CA SER A 467 24.90 -1.16 -37.16
C SER A 467 26.35 -0.84 -37.62
N PRO A 468 27.22 -1.84 -37.79
CA PRO A 468 28.51 -1.64 -38.43
C PRO A 468 28.32 -1.43 -39.94
N ARG A 469 29.07 -0.48 -40.52
CA ARG A 469 29.14 -0.25 -41.97
C ARG A 469 29.64 -1.51 -42.68
N PRO A 470 29.16 -1.82 -43.89
CA PRO A 470 29.68 -2.94 -44.67
C PRO A 470 31.08 -2.61 -45.22
N SER A 471 32.05 -3.47 -44.95
CA SER A 471 33.37 -3.48 -45.59
C SER A 471 33.29 -4.12 -46.98
N GLN A 472 33.90 -3.47 -47.97
CA GLN A 472 34.10 -4.00 -49.32
C GLN A 472 35.11 -5.16 -49.31
N PRO A 473 35.05 -6.08 -50.30
CA PRO A 473 35.97 -7.21 -50.39
C PRO A 473 37.28 -6.79 -51.06
N VAL A 474 38.42 -7.18 -50.49
CA VAL A 474 39.72 -7.17 -51.18
C VAL A 474 40.25 -8.60 -51.22
N ALA A 475 40.70 -8.96 -52.42
CA ALA A 475 41.18 -10.27 -52.83
C ALA A 475 42.44 -10.75 -52.09
N GLY A 476 42.61 -12.08 -52.03
CA GLY A 476 43.78 -12.74 -51.47
C GLY A 476 45.07 -12.54 -52.29
N PRO A 477 46.17 -13.15 -51.84
CA PRO A 477 46.62 -14.35 -52.55
C PRO A 477 47.13 -15.50 -51.65
N GLN A 478 47.20 -16.67 -52.31
CA GLN A 478 47.64 -17.99 -51.84
C GLN A 478 49.15 -18.15 -51.63
N ARG A 479 49.48 -19.33 -51.04
CA ARG A 479 50.75 -20.10 -51.00
C ARG A 479 51.61 -19.83 -49.77
N SER A 480 52.32 -20.78 -49.16
CA SER A 480 52.46 -22.25 -49.21
C SER A 480 53.49 -22.60 -48.12
N GLY A 481 53.44 -23.77 -47.48
CA GLY A 481 54.62 -24.27 -46.73
C GLY A 481 54.36 -25.04 -45.44
N ASP A 482 54.04 -26.32 -45.59
CA ASP A 482 54.55 -27.49 -44.87
C ASP A 482 55.40 -27.31 -43.57
N ARG A 483 54.99 -27.96 -42.47
CA ARG A 483 55.81 -28.90 -41.66
C ARG A 483 55.06 -29.46 -40.43
N ARG A 484 55.32 -30.74 -40.18
CA ARG A 484 54.79 -31.62 -39.12
C ARG A 484 55.48 -31.41 -37.76
N ASN A 485 54.71 -31.56 -36.68
CA ASN A 485 54.98 -32.24 -35.39
C ASN A 485 53.76 -31.93 -34.49
N GLY A 486 53.04 -32.84 -33.85
CA GLY A 486 53.42 -34.11 -33.24
C GLY A 486 53.47 -33.95 -31.71
N ASN A 487 52.33 -33.86 -31.00
CA ASN A 487 52.07 -34.57 -29.74
C ASN A 487 50.77 -34.17 -29.00
N ASN A 488 50.17 -35.21 -28.40
CA ASN A 488 49.26 -35.26 -27.24
C ASN A 488 47.87 -34.62 -27.32
N ARG A 489 46.91 -35.41 -27.81
CA ARG A 489 45.51 -35.38 -27.36
C ARG A 489 45.40 -36.01 -25.97
N ILE A 490 45.23 -35.18 -24.95
CA ILE A 490 44.58 -35.59 -23.69
C ILE A 490 43.11 -35.21 -23.84
N SER A 491 42.24 -36.23 -23.97
CA SER A 491 40.80 -36.04 -23.89
C SER A 491 40.41 -35.80 -22.44
N VAL A 492 40.38 -34.54 -22.01
CA VAL A 492 39.64 -34.16 -20.80
C VAL A 492 38.17 -34.23 -21.18
N ARG A 493 37.45 -35.25 -20.68
CA ARG A 493 35.99 -35.20 -20.62
C ARG A 493 35.64 -34.03 -19.70
N GLU A 494 35.13 -32.94 -20.26
CA GLU A 494 34.45 -31.92 -19.47
C GLU A 494 33.25 -32.60 -18.80
N GLU A 495 33.29 -32.68 -17.47
CA GLU A 495 32.13 -33.04 -16.66
C GLU A 495 31.03 -32.02 -16.93
N PRO A 496 29.80 -32.45 -17.31
CA PRO A 496 28.70 -31.52 -17.49
C PRO A 496 28.43 -30.74 -16.20
N SER A 497 28.14 -29.45 -16.38
CA SER A 497 27.84 -28.54 -15.27
C SER A 497 26.64 -29.08 -14.47
N PHE A 498 26.58 -28.78 -13.17
CA PHE A 498 25.47 -29.20 -12.31
C PHE A 498 24.08 -28.82 -12.87
N ILE A 499 24.01 -27.76 -13.68
CA ILE A 499 22.79 -27.34 -14.40
C ILE A 499 22.38 -28.38 -15.45
N GLU A 500 23.31 -28.98 -16.19
CA GLU A 500 23.00 -30.03 -17.17
C GLU A 500 22.57 -31.35 -16.51
N ARG A 501 23.00 -31.60 -15.26
CA ARG A 501 22.52 -32.74 -14.45
C ARG A 501 21.11 -32.54 -13.90
N LEU A 502 20.61 -31.30 -13.86
CA LEU A 502 19.27 -30.98 -13.38
C LEU A 502 18.16 -31.22 -14.42
N PHE A 503 18.52 -31.36 -15.70
CA PHE A 503 17.58 -31.47 -16.84
C PHE A 503 17.63 -32.83 -17.56
N ARG A 504 18.28 -33.85 -16.99
CA ARG A 504 18.21 -35.24 -17.46
C ARG A 504 17.40 -36.12 -16.53
#